data_AF-M0DB21-F1
#
_entry.id   AF-M0DB21-F1
#
_cell.length_a   1.000
_cell.length_b   1.000
_cell.length_c   1.000
_cell.angle_alpha   90.00
_cell.angle_beta   90.00
_cell.angle_gamma   90.00
#
_symmetry.space_group_name_H-M   'P 1'
#
loop_
_entity.id
_entity.type
_entity.pdbx_description
1 polymer ?
#
loop_
_entity_poly.entity_id
_entity_poly.type
_entity_poly.pdbx_seq_one_letter_code
_entity_poly.pdbx_strand_id
1 'polypeptide(L)' 'MVDLIDVVLEGFKDVVDWIIGLFMDGLTTGYNALTEEMFGTPTPQTNGVFIFGEPTNAPWSTIQDALVGGEIMLIALL' A
#
# COMPACT_ATOMS: atom_id res chain seq x y z
N MET A 1 -18.28 5.11 -46.36
CA MET A 1 -17.16 4.15 -46.47
C MET A 1 -16.06 4.74 -45.61
N VAL A 2 -15.66 4.05 -44.54
CA VAL A 2 -14.59 4.54 -43.65
C VAL A 2 -13.27 4.36 -44.41
N ASP A 3 -12.43 5.40 -44.42
CA ASP A 3 -11.13 5.33 -45.08
C ASP A 3 -10.20 4.42 -44.26
N LEU A 4 -9.35 3.65 -44.92
CA LEU A 4 -8.36 2.80 -44.27
C LEU A 4 -7.44 3.63 -43.36
N ILE A 5 -7.17 4.88 -43.75
CA ILE A 5 -6.36 5.83 -42.98
C ILE A 5 -7.02 6.16 -41.63
N ASP A 6 -8.35 6.33 -41.60
CA ASP A 6 -9.08 6.63 -40.36
C ASP A 6 -9.02 5.46 -39.37
N VAL A 7 -9.15 4.23 -39.88
CA VAL A 7 -9.07 3.00 -39.06
C VAL A 7 -7.67 2.85 -38.44
N VAL A 8 -6.63 3.10 -39.23
CA VAL A 8 -5.24 3.01 -38.75
C VAL A 8 -4.94 4.11 -37.73
N LEU A 9 -5.43 5.33 -37.97
CA LEU A 9 -5.27 6.44 -37.03
C LEU A 9 -5.95 6.15 -35.70
N GLU A 10 -7.17 5.62 -35.72
CA GLU A 10 -7.90 5.29 -34.50
C GLU A 10 -7.22 4.17 -33.72
N GLY A 11 -6.79 3.10 -34.41
CA GLY A 11 -6.02 2.03 -33.77
C GLY A 11 -4.70 2.52 -33.15
N PHE A 12 -4.04 3.52 -33.74
CA PHE A 12 -2.85 4.10 -33.13
C PHE A 12 -3.17 4.90 -31.86
N LYS A 13 -4.28 5.66 -31.84
CA LYS A 13 -4.73 6.37 -30.63
C LYS A 13 -5.05 5.39 -29.51
N ASP A 14 -5.76 4.30 -29.82
CA ASP A 14 -6.12 3.26 -28.85
C ASP A 14 -4.87 2.65 -28.18
N VAL A 15 -3.81 2.41 -28.96
CA VAL A 15 -2.54 1.91 -28.43
C VAL A 15 -1.87 2.93 -27.51
N VAL A 16 -1.86 4.21 -27.89
CA VAL A 16 -1.28 5.28 -27.07
C VAL A 16 -2.08 5.43 -25.76
N ASP A 17 -3.41 5.46 -25.83
CA ASP A 17 -4.28 5.55 -24.67
C ASP A 17 -4.09 4.36 -23.72
N TRP A 18 -3.94 3.15 -24.27
CA TRP A 18 -3.64 1.96 -23.49
C TRP A 18 -2.29 2.07 -22.76
N ILE A 19 -1.24 2.53 -23.44
CA ILE A 19 0.09 2.74 -22.83
C ILE A 19 0.03 3.79 -21.71
N ILE A 20 -0.68 4.90 -21.95
CA ILE A 20 -0.89 5.94 -20.93
C ILE A 20 -1.62 5.36 -19.73
N GLY A 21 -2.67 4.56 -19.96
CA GLY A 21 -3.41 3.88 -18.90
C GLY A 21 -2.53 3.00 -18.03
N LEU A 22 -1.70 2.15 -18.64
CA LEU A 22 -0.74 1.30 -17.91
C LEU A 22 0.27 2.13 -17.10
N PHE A 23 0.76 3.23 -17.68
CA PHE A 23 1.71 4.10 -16.99
C PHE A 23 1.08 4.79 -15.76
N MET A 24 -0.14 5.32 -15.91
CA MET A 24 -0.88 5.96 -14.83
C MET A 24 -1.24 4.98 -13.71
N ASP A 25 -1.63 3.76 -14.05
CA ASP A 25 -1.90 2.69 -13.08
C ASP A 25 -0.62 2.31 -12.31
N GLY A 26 0.48 2.16 -13.03
CA GLY A 26 1.80 1.90 -12.43
C GLY A 26 2.25 3.00 -11.48
N LEU A 27 2.08 4.28 -11.86
CA LEU A 27 2.40 5.42 -10.99
C LEU A 27 1.54 5.44 -9.73
N THR A 28 0.23 5.24 -9.87
CA THR A 28 -0.71 5.28 -8.75
C THR A 28 -0.45 4.13 -7.78
N THR A 29 -0.27 2.92 -8.30
CA THR A 29 0.02 1.72 -7.50
C THR A 29 1.37 1.86 -6.81
N GLY A 30 2.41 2.28 -7.54
CA GLY A 30 3.75 2.47 -6.97
C GLY A 30 3.78 3.55 -5.89
N TYR A 31 3.10 4.68 -6.11
CA TYR A 31 3.00 5.75 -5.12
C TYR A 31 2.27 5.29 -3.84
N ASN A 32 1.15 4.56 -3.99
CA ASN A 32 0.41 4.01 -2.85
C ASN A 32 1.25 3.01 -2.05
N ALA A 33 1.95 2.09 -2.73
CA ALA A 33 2.81 1.11 -2.07
C ALA A 33 3.93 1.78 -1.27
N LEU A 34 4.62 2.76 -1.87
CA LEU A 34 5.67 3.52 -1.19
C LEU A 34 5.12 4.32 0.00
N THR A 35 3.94 4.93 -0.16
CA THR A 35 3.28 5.68 0.92
C THR A 35 2.90 4.78 2.07
N GLU A 36 2.36 3.60 1.80
CA GLU A 36 2.01 2.61 2.81
C GLU A 36 3.25 2.04 3.52
N GLU A 37 4.33 1.75 2.81
CA GLU A 37 5.56 1.23 3.41
C GLU A 37 6.26 2.27 4.28
N MET A 38 6.32 3.53 3.83
CA MET A 38 7.07 4.58 4.52
C MET A 38 6.28 5.29 5.62
N PHE A 39 4.98 5.47 5.42
CA PHE A 39 4.12 6.29 6.29
C PHE A 39 2.84 5.57 6.71
N GLY A 40 2.56 4.39 6.16
CA GLY A 40 1.47 3.57 6.62
C GLY A 40 1.69 3.21 8.09
N THR A 41 0.60 3.16 8.83
CA THR A 41 0.62 2.56 10.15
C THR A 41 0.41 1.07 9.93
N PRO A 42 1.46 0.21 9.97
CA PRO A 42 1.25 -1.21 9.82
C PRO A 42 0.23 -1.66 10.86
N THR A 43 -0.65 -2.59 10.52
CA THR A 43 -1.56 -3.20 11.50
C THR A 43 -0.87 -4.37 12.21
N PRO A 44 -1.25 -4.71 13.44
CA PRO A 44 -0.72 -5.90 14.11
C PRO A 44 -1.11 -7.15 13.32
N GLN A 45 -0.13 -7.97 12.98
CA GLN A 45 -0.29 -9.28 12.37
C GLN A 45 -0.13 -10.33 13.46
N THR A 46 -1.01 -11.34 13.46
CA THR A 46 -0.92 -12.46 14.40
C THR A 46 -0.94 -13.78 13.63
N ASN A 47 -0.40 -14.84 14.21
CA ASN A 47 -0.41 -16.19 13.60
C ASN A 47 -1.73 -16.94 13.82
N GLY A 48 -2.73 -16.31 14.43
CA GLY A 48 -4.01 -16.93 14.82
C GLY A 48 -5.12 -16.68 13.80
N VAL A 49 -6.16 -17.51 13.86
CA VAL A 49 -7.40 -17.37 13.05
C VAL A 49 -8.30 -16.25 13.60
N PHE A 50 -8.01 -15.75 14.80
CA PHE A 50 -8.78 -14.70 15.47
C PHE A 50 -8.04 -13.36 15.40
N ILE A 51 -8.80 -12.26 15.49
CA ILE A 51 -8.26 -10.89 15.64
C ILE A 51 -7.47 -10.66 16.93
N PHE A 52 -7.42 -11.65 17.83
CA PHE A 52 -6.67 -11.63 19.08
C PHE A 52 -5.47 -12.56 18.97
N GLY A 53 -4.31 -12.07 19.36
CA GLY A 53 -3.07 -12.85 19.36
C GLY A 53 -1.85 -11.97 19.64
N GLU A 54 -0.71 -12.63 19.80
CA GLU A 54 0.57 -11.94 19.95
C GLU A 54 1.00 -11.36 18.59
N PRO A 55 1.27 -10.04 18.50
CA PRO A 55 1.78 -9.42 17.29
C PRO A 55 3.13 -10.00 16.88
N THR A 56 3.30 -10.28 15.59
CA THR A 56 4.52 -10.87 15.04
C THR A 56 5.34 -9.90 14.17
N ASN A 57 4.79 -8.72 13.89
CA ASN A 57 5.44 -7.69 13.08
C ASN A 57 5.76 -6.43 13.90
N ALA A 58 6.88 -5.79 13.54
CA ALA A 58 7.21 -4.47 14.05
C ALA A 58 6.22 -3.40 13.51
N PRO A 59 5.96 -2.33 14.26
CA PRO A 59 6.48 -2.02 15.60
C PRO A 59 5.67 -2.66 16.75
N TRP A 60 4.65 -3.45 16.45
CA TRP A 60 3.66 -3.88 17.43
C TRP A 60 4.19 -4.79 18.52
N SER A 61 5.11 -5.70 18.20
CA SER A 61 5.79 -6.51 19.23
C SER A 61 6.51 -5.61 20.24
N THR A 62 7.27 -4.62 19.77
CA THR A 62 7.96 -3.66 20.63
C THR A 62 7.00 -2.79 21.44
N ILE A 63 5.90 -2.34 20.84
CA ILE A 63 4.86 -1.56 21.55
C ILE A 63 4.24 -2.41 22.66
N GLN A 64 3.92 -3.68 22.39
CA GLN A 64 3.37 -4.60 23.39
C GLN A 64 4.37 -4.81 24.53
N ASP A 65 5.64 -5.09 24.22
CA ASP A 65 6.69 -5.30 25.21
C ASP A 65 6.85 -4.06 26.10
N ALA A 66 6.90 -2.87 25.51
CA ALA A 66 7.01 -1.61 26.24
C ALA A 66 5.78 -1.30 27.09
N LEU A 67 4.58 -1.68 26.62
CA LEU A 67 3.34 -1.52 27.37
C LEU A 67 3.30 -2.47 28.58
N VAL A 68 3.56 -3.76 28.36
CA VAL A 68 3.52 -4.80 29.39
C VAL A 68 4.67 -4.62 30.39
N GLY A 69 5.84 -4.21 29.91
CA GLY A 69 7.00 -3.86 30.73
C GLY A 69 6.83 -2.55 31.52
N GLY A 70 5.78 -1.76 31.23
CA GLY A 70 5.46 -0.52 31.94
C GLY A 70 6.28 0.70 31.51
N GLU A 71 7.10 0.59 30.48
CA GLU A 71 7.93 1.68 29.94
C GLU A 71 7.07 2.83 29.41
N ILE A 72 5.97 2.50 28.72
CA ILE A 72 4.99 3.50 28.24
C ILE A 72 4.34 4.25 29.42
N MET A 73 4.05 3.54 30.52
CA MET A 73 3.48 4.16 31.72
C MET A 73 4.47 5.15 32.35
N LEU A 74 5.75 4.78 32.43
CA LEU A 74 6.79 5.68 32.94
C LEU A 74 6.91 6.94 32.09
N ILE A 75 6.91 6.81 30.76
CA ILE A 75 6.96 7.97 29.84
C ILE A 75 5.71 8.85 30.00
N ALA A 76 4.54 8.26 30.17
CA ALA A 76 3.28 9.01 30.33
C ALA A 76 3.20 9.84 31.63
N LEU A 77 4.07 9.59 32.60
CA LEU A 77 4.15 10.31 33.87
C LEU A 77 5.23 11.41 33.89
N LEU A 78 5.97 11.60 32.78
CA LEU A 78 6.94 12.70 32.58
C LEU A 78 6.26 13.93 31.98
#